data_AF-A0AAV6TET7-F1
#
_entry.id   AF-A0AAV6TET7-F1
#
_cell.length_a   1.000
_cell.length_b   1.000
_cell.length_c   1.000
_cell.angle_alpha   90.00
_cell.angle_beta   90.00
_cell.angle_gamma   90.00
#
_symmetry.space_group_name_H-M   'P 1'
#
loop_
_entity.id
_entity.type
_entity.pdbx_description
1 polymer ?
#
loop_
_entity_poly.entity_id
_entity_poly.type
_entity_poly.pdbx_seq_one_letter_code
_entity_poly.pdbx_strand_id
1 'polypeptide(L)'
;MVRKSNGEYRVCGDFRKLNSITEPDRYPIRHIHDFALELEGTIRPYVPKLFSLSSIFSAAQLCPSRSESVHQAAARAFVWKEMGRDIAEWCKACLECQKNKIHRHTKSAFG
;
A
#
# COMPACT_ATOMS: atom_id res chain seq x y z
N MET A 1 37.37 -21.65 -24.01
CA MET A 1 38.31 -20.73 -23.35
C MET A 1 39.02 -19.91 -24.42
N VAL A 2 39.26 -18.62 -24.18
CA VAL A 2 39.95 -17.74 -25.13
C VAL A 2 41.22 -17.23 -24.46
N ARG A 3 42.37 -17.32 -25.14
CA ARG A 3 43.64 -16.80 -24.61
C ARG A 3 43.68 -15.28 -24.70
N LYS A 4 44.17 -14.63 -23.65
CA LYS A 4 44.57 -13.22 -23.66
C LYS A 4 45.95 -13.09 -24.33
N SER A 5 46.30 -11.86 -24.73
CA SER A 5 47.63 -11.51 -25.28
C SER A 5 48.76 -11.69 -24.26
N ASN A 6 48.47 -11.59 -22.95
CA ASN A 6 49.41 -11.83 -21.86
C ASN A 6 49.59 -13.34 -21.53
N GLY A 7 48.99 -14.24 -22.32
CA GLY A 7 49.11 -15.69 -22.12
C GLY A 7 48.12 -16.29 -21.13
N GLU A 8 47.43 -15.50 -20.30
CA GLU A 8 46.38 -15.99 -19.39
C GLU A 8 45.10 -16.39 -20.14
N TYR A 9 44.32 -17.30 -19.56
CA TYR A 9 43.04 -17.71 -20.13
C TYR A 9 41.89 -16.86 -19.59
N ARG A 10 40.98 -16.44 -20.48
CA ARG A 10 39.67 -15.91 -20.06
C ARG A 10 38.75 -17.06 -19.72
N VAL A 11 38.18 -17.04 -18.52
CA VAL A 11 37.03 -17.87 -18.18
C VAL A 11 35.83 -17.31 -18.93
N CYS A 12 35.61 -17.78 -20.15
CA CYS A 12 34.45 -17.43 -20.95
C CYS A 12 33.39 -18.51 -20.78
N GLY A 13 32.25 -18.15 -20.17
CA GLY A 13 31.06 -18.98 -20.18
C GLY A 13 30.49 -19.11 -21.59
N ASP A 14 30.15 -20.34 -22.00
CA ASP A 14 29.47 -20.58 -23.27
C ASP A 14 27.97 -20.37 -23.10
N PHE A 15 27.52 -19.14 -23.34
CA PHE A 15 26.11 -18.77 -23.22
C PHE A 15 25.28 -19.17 -24.45
N ARG A 16 25.82 -19.90 -25.45
CA ARG A 16 25.05 -20.24 -26.67
C ARG A 16 23.80 -21.08 -26.38
N LYS A 17 23.90 -22.07 -25.48
CA LYS A 17 22.74 -22.86 -25.02
C LYS A 17 21.73 -22.03 -24.23
N LEU A 18 22.21 -21.07 -23.45
CA LEU A 18 21.34 -20.16 -22.70
C LEU A 18 20.60 -19.23 -23.68
N ASN A 19 21.33 -18.60 -24.59
CA ASN A 19 20.78 -17.70 -25.60
C ASN A 19 19.80 -18.40 -26.55
N SER A 20 19.91 -19.71 -26.77
CA SER A 20 18.93 -20.47 -27.57
C SER A 20 17.60 -20.71 -26.86
N ILE A 21 17.54 -20.60 -25.53
CA ILE A 21 16.31 -20.73 -24.73
C ILE A 21 15.82 -19.39 -24.18
N THR A 22 16.69 -18.37 -24.14
CA THR A 22 16.31 -17.02 -23.73
C THR A 22 15.43 -16.40 -24.79
N GLU A 23 14.16 -16.21 -24.48
CA GLU A 23 13.30 -15.36 -25.28
C GLU A 23 13.59 -13.88 -24.93
N PRO A 24 13.88 -13.01 -25.92
CA PRO A 24 14.09 -11.59 -25.64
C PRO A 24 12.82 -11.00 -25.04
N ASP A 25 12.92 -10.50 -23.80
CA ASP A 25 11.85 -9.73 -23.20
C ASP A 25 11.64 -8.47 -24.04
N ARG A 26 10.61 -8.51 -24.89
CA ARG A 26 10.21 -7.43 -25.79
C ARG A 26 9.27 -6.45 -25.12
N TYR A 27 9.20 -6.44 -23.78
CA TYR A 27 8.58 -5.32 -23.10
C TYR A 27 9.50 -4.10 -23.17
N PRO A 28 9.09 -3.00 -23.84
CA PRO A 28 9.71 -1.72 -23.56
C PRO A 28 9.51 -1.48 -22.07
N ILE A 29 10.62 -1.34 -21.33
CA ILE A 29 10.58 -0.87 -19.95
C ILE A 29 9.81 0.44 -20.00
N ARG A 30 8.58 0.42 -19.46
CA ARG A 30 7.70 1.59 -19.46
C ARG A 30 8.50 2.76 -18.90
N HIS A 31 8.40 3.92 -19.56
CA HIS A 31 9.13 5.10 -19.15
C HIS A 31 8.82 5.36 -17.67
N ILE A 32 9.86 5.53 -16.85
CA ILE A 32 9.74 5.53 -15.38
C ILE A 32 8.70 6.56 -14.90
N HIS A 33 8.57 7.67 -15.63
CA HIS A 33 7.59 8.72 -15.35
C HIS A 33 6.15 8.24 -15.59
N ASP A 34 5.91 7.45 -16.65
CA ASP A 34 4.58 6.91 -16.96
C ASP A 34 4.18 5.87 -15.91
N PHE A 35 5.14 5.05 -15.47
CA PHE A 35 4.95 4.11 -14.35
C PHE A 35 4.69 4.84 -13.03
N ALA A 36 5.39 5.93 -12.76
CA ALA A 36 5.20 6.74 -11.56
C ALA A 36 3.84 7.44 -11.56
N LEU A 37 3.37 7.96 -12.69
CA LEU A 37 2.04 8.56 -12.86
C LEU A 37 0.93 7.50 -12.68
N GLU A 38 1.11 6.30 -13.20
CA GLU A 38 0.18 5.17 -13.00
C GLU A 38 0.11 4.73 -11.52
N LEU A 39 1.19 4.94 -10.77
CA LEU A 39 1.29 4.71 -9.33
C LEU A 39 0.85 5.92 -8.47
N GLU A 40 0.73 7.10 -9.07
CA GLU A 40 0.42 8.33 -8.35
C GLU A 40 -1.03 8.27 -7.84
N GLY A 41 -1.18 8.20 -6.51
CA GLY A 41 -2.48 7.99 -5.85
C GLY A 41 -2.82 6.53 -5.50
N THR A 42 -1.99 5.55 -5.89
CA THR A 42 -2.16 4.14 -5.47
C THR A 42 -1.12 3.66 -4.45
N ILE A 43 0.00 4.37 -4.31
CA ILE A 43 1.01 4.08 -3.29
C ILE A 43 0.44 4.41 -1.91
N ARG A 44 0.14 3.35 -1.15
CA ARG A 44 -0.26 3.44 0.26
C ARG A 44 0.91 3.00 1.13
N PRO A 45 1.66 3.93 1.74
CA PRO A 45 2.81 3.57 2.56
C PRO A 45 2.41 2.64 3.71
N TYR A 46 3.29 1.68 4.01
CA TYR A 46 3.10 0.75 5.12
C TYR A 46 3.39 1.45 6.44
N VAL A 47 2.44 1.39 7.38
CA VAL A 47 2.57 2.00 8.71
C VAL A 47 2.92 0.92 9.75
N PRO A 48 4.06 1.04 10.46
CA PRO A 48 4.38 0.15 11.57
C PRO A 48 3.36 0.25 12.70
N LYS A 49 3.17 -0.83 13.46
CA LYS A 49 2.15 -0.91 14.53
C LYS A 49 2.20 0.25 15.53
N LEU A 50 3.41 0.70 15.87
CA LEU A 50 3.66 1.81 16.80
C LEU A 50 3.03 3.13 16.36
N PHE A 51 2.86 3.34 15.05
CA PHE A 51 2.31 4.56 14.48
C PHE A 51 0.85 4.42 14.05
N SER A 52 0.25 3.23 14.16
CA SER A 52 -1.12 2.94 13.72
C SER A 52 -2.15 3.90 14.33
N LEU A 53 -2.08 4.19 15.63
CA LEU A 53 -3.00 5.13 16.30
C LEU A 53 -2.83 6.58 15.79
N SER A 54 -1.59 7.01 15.52
CA SER A 54 -1.33 8.34 14.97
C SER A 54 -1.92 8.46 13.56
N SER A 55 -1.79 7.42 12.73
CA SER A 55 -2.39 7.38 11.40
C SER A 55 -3.92 7.34 11.45
N ILE A 56 -4.51 6.63 12.42
CA ILE A 56 -5.96 6.65 12.67
C ILE A 56 -6.43 8.06 13.05
N PHE A 57 -5.71 8.74 13.93
CA PHE A 57 -6.03 10.11 14.34
C PHE A 57 -5.96 11.09 13.17
N SER A 58 -4.90 11.01 12.35
CA SER A 58 -4.80 11.79 11.11
C SER A 58 -5.96 11.48 10.17
N ALA A 59 -6.28 10.20 9.91
CA ALA A 59 -7.40 9.83 9.05
C ALA A 59 -8.76 10.32 9.57
N ALA A 60 -8.96 10.37 10.89
CA ALA A 60 -10.16 10.91 11.51
C ALA A 60 -10.29 12.44 11.31
N GLN A 61 -9.18 13.19 11.39
CA GLN A 61 -9.17 14.63 11.07
C GLN A 61 -9.49 14.91 9.60
N LEU A 62 -9.10 14.01 8.70
CA LEU A 62 -9.43 14.08 7.27
C LEU A 62 -10.92 13.81 6.97
N CYS A 63 -11.73 13.45 7.98
CA CYS A 63 -13.16 13.18 7.81
C CYS A 63 -14.03 14.30 8.44
N PRO A 64 -14.21 15.45 7.77
CA PRO A 64 -15.12 16.50 8.23
C PRO A 64 -16.60 16.26 7.88
N SER A 65 -16.94 15.25 7.05
CA SER A 65 -18.34 15.01 6.62
C SER A 65 -18.70 13.53 6.45
N ARG A 66 -19.96 13.23 6.81
CA ARG A 66 -20.47 11.96 7.35
C ARG A 66 -20.78 10.85 6.31
N SER A 67 -20.04 10.77 5.19
CA SER A 67 -20.22 9.70 4.18
C SER A 67 -19.12 8.64 4.20
N GLU A 68 -17.87 9.03 4.48
CA GLU A 68 -16.73 8.12 4.48
C GLU A 68 -16.41 7.62 5.90
N SER A 69 -16.14 6.32 6.04
CA SER A 69 -15.71 5.77 7.34
C SER A 69 -14.23 6.05 7.59
N VAL A 70 -13.81 6.15 8.86
CA VAL A 70 -12.39 6.26 9.24
C VAL A 70 -11.56 5.13 8.62
N HIS A 71 -12.15 3.94 8.47
CA HIS A 71 -11.53 2.81 7.77
C HIS A 71 -11.25 3.10 6.31
N GLN A 72 -12.20 3.70 5.60
CA GLN A 72 -12.07 4.00 4.18
C GLN A 72 -11.08 5.15 3.94
N ALA A 73 -11.13 6.19 4.77
CA ALA A 73 -10.17 7.29 4.73
C ALA A 73 -8.73 6.79 5.00
N ALA A 74 -8.55 5.93 6.01
CA ALA A 74 -7.27 5.32 6.30
C ALA A 74 -6.81 4.38 5.18
N ALA A 75 -7.70 3.53 4.65
CA ALA A 75 -7.41 2.60 3.57
C ALA A 75 -7.05 3.29 2.25
N ARG A 76 -7.42 4.57 2.07
CA ARG A 76 -7.03 5.37 0.90
C ARG A 76 -5.63 5.95 1.04
N ALA A 77 -5.16 6.18 2.27
CA ALA A 77 -3.89 6.84 2.55
C ALA A 77 -2.77 5.89 3.00
N PHE A 78 -3.09 4.79 3.68
CA PHE A 78 -2.11 3.94 4.37
C PHE A 78 -2.49 2.45 4.32
N VAL A 79 -1.53 1.57 4.60
CA VAL A 79 -1.76 0.14 4.82
C VAL A 79 -1.01 -0.32 6.07
N TRP A 80 -1.64 -1.11 6.94
CA TRP A 80 -0.95 -1.81 8.02
C TRP A 80 -1.66 -3.09 8.44
N LYS A 81 -0.94 -3.96 9.17
CA LYS A 81 -1.47 -5.24 9.65
C LYS A 81 -2.59 -5.03 10.69
N GLU A 82 -3.71 -5.72 10.51
CA GLU A 82 -4.90 -5.64 11.38
C GLU A 82 -5.57 -4.25 11.45
N MET A 83 -5.49 -3.44 10.39
CA MET A 83 -6.10 -2.10 10.33
C MET A 83 -7.56 -2.03 10.80
N GLY A 84 -8.39 -2.96 10.33
CA GLY A 84 -9.80 -3.01 10.73
C GLY A 84 -10.00 -3.21 12.23
N ARG A 85 -9.14 -4.02 12.87
CA ARG A 85 -9.18 -4.29 14.31
C ARG A 85 -8.79 -3.05 15.11
N ASP A 86 -7.71 -2.40 14.72
CA ASP A 86 -7.20 -1.20 15.42
C ASP A 86 -8.18 -0.04 15.31
N ILE A 87 -8.77 0.16 14.11
CA ILE A 87 -9.78 1.18 13.90
C ILE A 87 -11.03 0.89 14.73
N ALA A 88 -11.47 -0.37 14.77
CA ALA A 88 -12.61 -0.78 15.60
C ALA A 88 -12.35 -0.57 17.10
N GLU A 89 -11.16 -0.93 17.59
CA GLU A 89 -10.74 -0.72 18.98
C GLU A 89 -10.65 0.77 19.32
N TRP A 90 -10.05 1.57 18.45
CA TRP A 90 -10.01 3.03 18.61
C TRP A 90 -11.41 3.65 18.62
N CYS A 91 -12.30 3.23 17.70
CA CYS A 91 -13.68 3.73 17.64
C CYS A 91 -14.51 3.37 18.89
N LYS A 92 -14.11 2.33 19.65
CA LYS A 92 -14.73 2.00 20.94
C LYS A 92 -14.30 2.99 22.02
N ALA A 93 -13.08 3.51 21.98
CA ALA A 93 -12.56 4.48 22.95
C ALA A 93 -12.87 5.95 22.57
N CYS A 94 -13.15 6.23 21.31
CA CYS A 94 -13.42 7.58 20.81
C CYS A 94 -14.80 8.11 21.27
N LEU A 95 -14.80 9.17 22.08
CA LEU A 95 -16.02 9.82 22.59
C LEU A 95 -16.95 10.34 21.47
N GLU A 96 -16.37 10.84 20.38
CA GLU A 96 -17.13 11.35 19.23
C GLU A 96 -17.83 10.20 18.47
N CYS A 97 -17.14 9.06 18.32
CA CYS A 97 -17.73 7.85 17.76
C CYS A 97 -18.82 7.28 18.68
N GLN A 98 -18.64 7.32 20.00
CA GLN A 98 -19.64 6.88 20.97
C GLN A 98 -20.90 7.76 20.93
N LYS A 99 -20.77 9.10 20.89
CA LYS A 99 -21.90 10.04 20.78
C LYS A 99 -22.70 9.84 19.50
N ASN A 100 -22.02 9.69 18.35
CA ASN A 100 -22.68 9.47 17.07
C ASN A 100 -23.40 8.10 16.97
N LYS A 101 -22.97 7.09 17.75
CA LYS A 101 -23.69 5.81 17.87
C LYS A 101 -25.01 5.93 18.62
N ILE A 102 -25.06 6.78 19.67
CA ILE A 102 -26.29 7.00 20.46
C ILE A 102 -27.39 7.62 19.58
N HIS A 103 -27.04 8.57 18.72
CA HIS A 103 -28.00 9.22 17.81
C HIS A 103 -28.53 8.32 16.67
N ARG A 104 -27.86 7.20 16.36
CA ARG A 104 -28.26 6.30 15.26
C ARG A 104 -29.30 5.24 15.67
N HIS A 105 -29.55 5.08 16.98
CA HIS A 105 -30.44 4.03 17.50
C HIS A 105 -31.56 4.57 18.38
N THR A 106 -32.34 5.57 17.93
CA THR A 106 -33.72 5.73 18.40
C THR A 106 -34.56 6.50 17.37
N LYS A 107 -35.27 5.77 16.50
CA LYS A 107 -36.59 6.19 16.02
C LYS A 107 -37.55 5.11 16.49
N SER A 108 -37.97 5.20 17.75
CA SER A 108 -39.17 4.48 18.18
C SER A 108 -40.34 5.08 17.40
N ALA A 109 -41.06 4.25 16.65
CA ALA A 109 -42.38 4.60 16.15
C ALA A 109 -43.28 4.73 17.38
N PHE A 110 -43.40 5.94 17.92
CA PHE A 110 -44.43 6.25 18.90
C PHE A 110 -45.72 6.58 18.14
N GLY A 111 -46.74 5.73 18.35
CA GLY A 111 -48.16 6.05 18.22
C GLY A 111 -48.68 6.21 16.81
#